data_AF-A0A9J5WPT2-F1
#
_entry.id   AF-A0A9J5WPT2-F1
#
_cell.length_a   1.000
_cell.length_b   1.000
_cell.length_c   1.000
_cell.angle_alpha   90.00
_cell.angle_beta   90.00
_cell.angle_gamma   90.00
#
_symmetry.space_group_name_H-M   'P 1'
#
loop_
_entity.id
_entity.type
_entity.pdbx_description
1 polymer ?
#
loop_
_entity_poly.entity_id
_entity_poly.type
_entity_poly.pdbx_seq_one_letter_code
_entity_poly.pdbx_strand_id
1 'polypeptide(L)'
;MNVSFTLFCSAGRLVHIDFGFILEISPGGNMRFESAHFKLSHEMTQLIDPSGAMKSETWHLFVSLCVKGYLAARRYMDGIINTVLMMLDSGLPCFSRGDPIGNLRKRFHPEMSEREAANYMIRACSDAYNKWTTAGYDLIQYMQQGIEK
;
A
#
# COMPACT_ATOMS: atom_id res chain seq x y z
N MET A 1 2.79 -9.08 -13.26
CA MET A 1 2.71 -9.86 -12.01
C MET A 1 3.68 -9.22 -11.03
N ASN A 2 3.24 -8.28 -10.18
CA ASN A 2 4.10 -7.67 -9.16
C ASN A 2 4.20 -8.64 -7.99
N VAL A 3 5.31 -9.37 -7.92
CA VAL A 3 5.57 -10.32 -6.85
C VAL A 3 6.13 -9.57 -5.65
N SER A 4 5.26 -8.87 -4.92
CA SER A 4 5.59 -8.38 -3.58
C SER A 4 5.65 -9.58 -2.64
N PHE A 5 6.86 -10.08 -2.38
CA PHE A 5 7.03 -11.19 -1.45
C PHE A 5 6.71 -10.73 -0.03
N THR A 6 5.80 -11.44 0.62
CA THR A 6 5.38 -11.17 1.99
C THR A 6 5.48 -12.46 2.78
N LEU A 7 6.33 -12.49 3.81
CA LEU A 7 6.47 -13.65 4.69
C LEU A 7 5.39 -13.64 5.75
N PHE A 8 4.80 -14.81 5.97
CA PHE A 8 3.88 -15.08 7.05
C PHE A 8 4.56 -16.01 8.07
N CYS A 9 4.64 -15.58 9.33
CA CYS A 9 5.17 -16.41 10.42
C CYS A 9 4.05 -17.16 11.14
N SER A 10 4.38 -18.29 11.77
CA SER A 10 3.43 -19.11 12.57
C SER A 10 2.69 -18.34 13.68
N ALA A 11 3.22 -17.19 14.11
CA ALA A 11 2.59 -16.28 15.06
C ALA A 11 1.62 -15.26 14.41
N GLY A 12 1.25 -15.40 13.14
CA GLY A 12 0.33 -14.48 12.45
C GLY A 12 0.96 -13.16 12.00
N ARG A 13 2.29 -13.06 12.01
CA ARG A 13 3.02 -11.82 11.64
C ARG A 13 3.29 -11.78 10.15
N LEU A 14 3.01 -10.62 9.57
CA LEU A 14 3.24 -10.32 8.16
C LEU A 14 4.46 -9.42 8.01
N VAL A 15 5.43 -9.82 7.19
CA VAL A 15 6.65 -9.03 6.93
C VAL A 15 6.85 -8.90 5.43
N HIS A 16 6.99 -7.66 4.96
CA HIS A 16 7.38 -7.38 3.57
C HIS A 16 8.87 -7.67 3.40
N ILE A 17 9.25 -8.43 2.37
CA ILE A 17 10.64 -8.87 2.16
C ILE A 17 11.22 -8.45 0.80
N ASP A 18 10.55 -7.57 0.07
CA ASP A 18 11.03 -7.09 -1.23
C ASP A 18 11.26 -5.58 -1.26
N PHE A 19 12.45 -5.17 -0.86
CA PHE A 19 12.86 -3.77 -0.83
C PHE A 19 13.60 -3.33 -2.10
N GLY A 20 13.75 -4.20 -3.11
CA GLY A 20 14.48 -3.90 -4.36
C GLY A 20 13.86 -2.79 -5.21
N PHE A 21 12.65 -2.36 -4.82
CA PHE A 21 11.76 -1.47 -5.57
C PHE A 21 11.28 -0.26 -4.76
N ILE A 22 11.95 0.02 -3.63
CA ILE A 22 11.65 1.18 -2.78
C ILE A 22 11.77 2.48 -3.61
N LEU A 23 10.88 3.43 -3.32
CA LEU A 23 10.85 4.81 -3.80
C LEU A 23 10.52 5.09 -5.27
N GLU A 24 10.84 4.25 -6.26
CA GLU A 24 10.41 4.55 -7.64
C GLU A 24 10.54 3.43 -8.70
N ILE A 25 10.92 2.22 -8.32
CA ILE A 25 11.15 1.18 -9.33
C ILE A 25 10.00 0.17 -9.27
N SER A 26 8.95 0.35 -10.07
CA SER A 26 8.13 -0.82 -10.43
C SER A 26 8.71 -1.45 -11.70
N PRO A 27 9.02 -2.75 -11.73
CA PRO A 27 9.42 -3.42 -12.95
C PRO A 27 8.22 -3.43 -13.91
N GLY A 28 8.27 -2.64 -14.97
CA GLY A 28 7.17 -2.54 -15.95
C GLY A 28 6.80 -1.14 -16.44
N GLY A 29 7.64 -0.12 -16.25
CA GLY A 29 7.54 1.15 -16.98
C GLY A 29 6.18 1.85 -16.88
N ASN A 30 5.79 2.29 -15.69
CA ASN A 30 4.57 3.08 -15.48
C ASN A 30 3.29 2.46 -16.07
N MET A 31 3.23 1.13 -16.18
CA MET A 31 1.96 0.44 -16.33
C MET A 31 1.12 0.75 -15.08
N ARG A 32 0.17 1.68 -15.24
CA ARG A 32 -0.84 2.16 -14.27
C ARG A 32 -1.77 1.05 -13.73
N PHE A 33 -1.30 -0.19 -13.67
CA PHE A 33 -2.04 -1.39 -13.30
C PHE A 33 -2.24 -1.52 -11.78
N GLU A 34 -1.39 -0.91 -10.95
CA GLU A 34 -1.61 -0.83 -9.49
C GLU A 34 -1.75 0.64 -9.10
N SER A 35 -2.98 1.15 -9.16
CA SER A 35 -3.31 2.51 -8.72
C SER A 35 -3.55 2.60 -7.21
N ALA A 36 -3.46 1.49 -6.47
CA ALA A 36 -3.66 1.47 -5.02
C ALA A 36 -2.41 1.99 -4.29
N HIS A 37 -2.61 2.82 -3.27
CA HIS A 37 -1.51 3.38 -2.48
C HIS A 37 -0.75 2.33 -1.66
N PHE A 38 -1.39 1.20 -1.35
CA PHE A 38 -0.76 0.01 -0.78
C PHE A 38 -1.51 -1.24 -1.23
N LYS A 39 -0.83 -2.39 -1.18
CA LYS A 39 -1.37 -3.68 -1.64
C LYS A 39 -2.13 -4.38 -0.52
N LEU A 40 -3.40 -4.71 -0.76
CA LEU A 40 -4.23 -5.51 0.12
C LEU A 40 -4.76 -6.70 -0.69
N SER A 41 -4.26 -7.91 -0.43
CA SER A 41 -4.65 -9.10 -1.21
C SER A 41 -6.01 -9.65 -0.78
N HIS A 42 -6.58 -10.54 -1.60
CA HIS A 42 -7.86 -11.18 -1.31
C HIS A 42 -7.89 -11.85 0.06
N GLU A 43 -6.85 -12.63 0.33
CA GLU A 43 -6.73 -13.45 1.53
C GLU A 43 -6.62 -12.55 2.76
N MET A 44 -5.92 -11.42 2.63
CA MET A 44 -5.87 -10.39 3.68
C MET A 44 -7.25 -9.76 3.89
N THR A 45 -7.98 -9.42 2.83
CA THR A 45 -9.34 -8.86 2.96
C THR A 45 -10.31 -9.85 3.60
N GLN A 46 -10.25 -11.14 3.26
CA GLN A 46 -11.10 -12.18 3.86
C GLN A 46 -10.77 -12.41 5.33
N LEU A 47 -9.49 -12.31 5.71
CA LEU A 47 -9.08 -12.43 7.11
C LEU A 47 -9.52 -11.22 7.95
N ILE A 48 -9.38 -10.01 7.40
CA ILE A 48 -9.68 -8.76 8.10
C ILE A 48 -11.17 -8.47 8.10
N ASP A 49 -11.89 -8.81 7.03
CA ASP A 49 -13.33 -8.61 6.90
C ASP A 49 -14.03 -9.81 6.23
N PRO A 50 -14.34 -10.87 7.00
CA PRO A 50 -15.06 -12.03 6.48
C PRO A 50 -16.43 -11.68 5.89
N SER A 51 -17.01 -10.54 6.29
CA SER A 51 -18.33 -10.10 5.85
C SER A 51 -18.34 -9.50 4.44
N GLY A 52 -17.19 -9.08 3.93
CA GLY A 52 -17.08 -8.38 2.65
C GLY A 52 -17.62 -6.94 2.66
N ALA A 53 -18.21 -6.48 3.77
CA ALA A 53 -19.05 -5.28 3.82
C ALA A 53 -18.35 -4.03 4.40
N MET A 54 -17.07 -4.10 4.73
CA MET A 54 -16.29 -3.06 5.42
C MET A 54 -16.95 -2.57 6.72
N LYS A 55 -17.66 -3.45 7.43
CA LYS A 55 -18.42 -3.12 8.64
C LYS A 55 -17.98 -3.90 9.88
N SER A 56 -17.10 -4.89 9.70
CA SER A 56 -16.59 -5.68 10.81
C SER A 56 -15.73 -4.84 11.76
N GLU A 57 -15.71 -5.23 13.04
CA GLU A 57 -14.88 -4.59 14.06
C GLU A 57 -13.39 -4.71 13.70
N THR A 58 -12.98 -5.85 13.16
CA THR A 58 -11.62 -6.12 12.67
C THR A 58 -11.21 -5.21 11.53
N TRP A 59 -12.12 -4.91 10.59
CA TRP A 59 -11.88 -3.90 9.56
C TRP A 59 -11.68 -2.50 10.16
N HIS A 60 -12.56 -2.07 11.07
CA HIS A 60 -12.40 -0.77 11.72
C HIS A 60 -11.11 -0.67 12.53
N LEU A 61 -10.70 -1.75 13.20
CA LEU A 61 -9.43 -1.82 13.92
C LEU A 61 -8.24 -1.69 12.94
N PHE A 62 -8.26 -2.43 11.83
CA PHE A 62 -7.23 -2.34 10.79
C PHE A 62 -7.08 -0.91 10.28
N VAL A 63 -8.18 -0.27 9.87
CA VAL A 63 -8.17 1.12 9.39
C VAL A 63 -7.67 2.07 10.47
N SER A 64 -8.11 1.91 11.72
CA SER A 64 -7.65 2.73 12.85
C SER A 64 -6.14 2.63 13.06
N LEU A 65 -5.57 1.43 12.98
CA LEU A 65 -4.14 1.20 13.10
C LEU A 65 -3.36 1.79 11.92
N CYS A 66 -3.85 1.67 10.69
CA CYS A 66 -3.27 2.31 9.51
C CYS A 66 -3.22 3.84 9.66
N VAL A 67 -4.32 4.45 10.11
CA VAL A 67 -4.37 5.90 10.38
C VAL A 67 -3.38 6.31 11.46
N LYS A 68 -3.35 5.58 12.59
CA LYS A 68 -2.41 5.87 13.69
C LYS A 68 -0.95 5.76 13.24
N GLY A 69 -0.62 4.70 12.49
CA GLY A 69 0.71 4.49 11.93
C GLY A 69 1.11 5.59 10.96
N TYR A 70 0.19 5.98 10.06
CA TYR A 70 0.42 7.08 9.12
C TYR A 70 0.67 8.41 9.82
N LEU A 71 -0.17 8.79 10.78
CA LEU A 71 0.01 10.02 11.54
C LEU A 71 1.28 10.00 12.39
N ALA A 72 1.65 8.84 12.96
CA ALA A 72 2.92 8.68 13.66
C ALA A 72 4.11 8.89 12.71
N ALA A 73 4.10 8.30 11.51
CA ALA A 73 5.15 8.49 10.52
C ALA A 73 5.23 9.94 10.04
N ARG A 74 4.09 10.60 9.79
CA ARG A 74 4.04 12.03 9.40
C ARG A 74 4.72 12.95 10.41
N ARG A 75 4.56 12.69 11.71
CA ARG A 75 5.23 13.47 12.77
C ARG A 75 6.76 13.43 12.69
N TYR A 76 7.32 12.38 12.09
CA TYR A 76 8.76 12.21 11.89
C TYR A 76 9.17 12.29 10.41
N MET A 77 8.31 12.88 9.55
CA MET A 77 8.51 12.95 8.10
C MET A 77 9.88 13.52 7.73
N ASP A 78 10.28 14.65 8.30
CA ASP A 78 11.55 15.30 7.95
C ASP A 78 12.75 14.43 8.31
N GLY A 79 12.69 13.70 9.44
CA GLY A 79 13.73 12.75 9.83
C GLY A 79 13.83 11.57 8.85
N ILE A 80 12.69 11.04 8.41
CA ILE A 80 12.64 9.96 7.40
C ILE A 80 13.20 10.47 6.08
N ILE A 81 12.77 11.64 5.61
CA ILE A 81 13.23 12.24 4.36
C ILE A 81 14.73 12.51 4.41
N ASN A 82 15.25 13.08 5.49
CA ASN A 82 16.68 13.36 5.62
C ASN A 82 17.52 12.07 5.64
N THR A 83 17.00 11.00 6.26
CA THR A 83 17.67 9.69 6.23
C THR A 83 17.77 9.15 4.81
N VAL A 84 16.69 9.24 4.04
CA VAL A 84 16.67 8.82 2.63
C VAL A 84 17.56 9.73 1.77
N LEU A 85 17.60 11.03 2.07
CA LEU A 85 18.44 12.01 1.38
C LEU A 85 19.93 11.65 1.48
N MET A 86 20.39 11.20 2.65
CA MET A 86 21.78 10.74 2.83
C MET A 86 22.11 9.47 2.02
N MET A 87 21.09 8.71 1.60
CA MET A 87 21.27 7.51 0.78
C MET A 87 21.27 7.79 -0.73
N LEU A 88 21.03 9.03 -1.18
CA LEU A 88 20.97 9.34 -2.61
C LEU A 88 22.23 8.93 -3.37
N ASP A 89 23.40 9.16 -2.78
CA ASP A 89 24.70 8.87 -3.40
C ASP A 89 25.17 7.41 -3.21
N SER A 90 24.31 6.54 -2.66
CA SER A 90 24.63 5.13 -2.41
C SER A 90 24.81 4.29 -3.68
N GLY A 91 24.43 4.83 -4.85
CA GLY A 91 24.44 4.08 -6.11
C GLY A 91 23.31 3.05 -6.24
N LEU A 92 22.33 3.06 -5.33
CA LEU A 92 21.16 2.18 -5.42
C LEU A 92 20.28 2.59 -6.62
N PRO A 93 19.80 1.62 -7.43
CA PRO A 93 19.00 1.91 -8.63
C PRO A 93 17.74 2.75 -8.36
N CYS A 94 17.21 2.72 -7.13
CA CYS A 94 16.00 3.43 -6.72
C CYS A 94 16.14 4.95 -6.68
N PHE A 95 17.37 5.46 -6.65
CA PHE A 95 17.68 6.89 -6.68
C PHE A 95 18.12 7.37 -8.07
N SER A 96 18.34 6.45 -9.02
CA SER A 96 18.90 6.78 -10.33
C SER A 96 17.88 7.36 -11.33
N ARG A 97 16.59 7.41 -10.97
CA ARG A 97 15.51 7.91 -11.84
C ARG A 97 14.56 8.80 -11.04
N GLY A 98 14.06 9.86 -11.68
CA GLY A 98 13.01 10.74 -11.17
C GLY A 98 13.39 11.67 -10.02
N ASP A 99 12.39 12.02 -9.20
CA ASP A 99 12.52 12.87 -8.01
C ASP A 99 12.05 12.07 -6.76
N PRO A 100 12.88 11.12 -6.29
CA PRO A 100 12.49 10.19 -5.23
C PRO A 100 12.19 10.90 -3.91
N ILE A 101 12.90 12.00 -3.63
CA ILE A 101 12.72 12.80 -2.41
C ILE A 101 11.42 13.61 -2.47
N GLY A 102 11.16 14.32 -3.57
CA GLY A 102 9.92 15.05 -3.74
C GLY A 102 8.70 14.12 -3.77
N ASN A 103 8.82 12.94 -4.38
CA ASN A 103 7.75 11.95 -4.38
C ASN A 103 7.53 11.31 -3.01
N LEU A 104 8.58 11.04 -2.24
CA LEU A 104 8.46 10.61 -0.84
C LEU A 104 7.75 11.68 -0.01
N ARG A 105 8.15 12.95 -0.14
CA ARG A 105 7.53 14.07 0.59
C ARG A 105 6.06 14.22 0.25
N LYS A 106 5.69 14.10 -1.03
CA LYS A 106 4.29 14.15 -1.48
C LYS A 106 3.44 13.04 -0.84
N ARG A 107 3.99 11.84 -0.62
CA ARG A 107 3.26 10.72 0.03
C ARG A 107 2.87 11.00 1.48
N PHE A 108 3.55 11.93 2.16
CA PHE A 108 3.21 12.34 3.52
C PHE A 108 2.19 13.48 3.57
N HIS A 109 1.86 14.11 2.45
CA HIS A 109 0.91 15.23 2.36
C HIS A 109 1.17 16.31 3.42
N PRO A 110 2.35 16.95 3.45
CA PRO A 110 2.70 17.95 4.47
C PRO A 110 1.76 19.15 4.51
N GLU A 111 1.07 19.44 3.41
CA GLU A 111 0.08 20.51 3.28
C GLU A 111 -1.22 20.25 4.05
N MET A 112 -1.51 18.99 4.39
CA MET A 112 -2.76 18.59 5.06
C MET A 112 -2.66 18.71 6.58
N SER A 113 -3.74 19.13 7.23
CA SER A 113 -3.91 18.99 8.69
C SER A 113 -3.94 17.51 9.11
N GLU A 114 -3.73 17.22 10.40
CA GLU A 114 -3.83 15.83 10.91
C GLU A 114 -5.18 15.18 10.60
N ARG A 115 -6.28 15.96 10.67
CA ARG A 115 -7.63 15.45 10.37
C ARG A 115 -7.81 15.12 8.91
N GLU A 116 -7.31 15.97 8.01
CA GLU A 116 -7.34 15.71 6.56
C GLU A 116 -6.47 14.52 6.19
N ALA A 117 -5.28 14.40 6.79
CA ALA A 117 -4.39 13.27 6.60
C ALA A 117 -4.99 11.95 7.12
N ALA A 118 -5.72 11.98 8.24
CA ALA A 118 -6.46 10.82 8.73
C ALA A 118 -7.53 10.38 7.71
N ASN A 119 -8.32 11.33 7.20
CA ASN A 119 -9.34 11.05 6.18
C ASN A 119 -8.74 10.54 4.87
N TYR A 120 -7.57 11.07 4.47
CA TYR A 120 -6.81 10.57 3.33
C TYR A 120 -6.46 9.09 3.51
N MET A 121 -5.91 8.71 4.66
CA MET A 121 -5.52 7.32 4.92
C MET A 121 -6.72 6.38 4.99
N ILE A 122 -7.85 6.81 5.57
CA ILE A 122 -9.11 6.05 5.56
C ILE A 122 -9.54 5.75 4.11
N ARG A 123 -9.55 6.78 3.24
CA ARG A 123 -9.88 6.61 1.81
C ARG A 123 -8.91 5.68 1.11
N ALA A 124 -7.61 5.82 1.37
CA ALA A 124 -6.59 4.94 0.79
C ALA A 124 -6.83 3.47 1.16
N CYS A 125 -7.24 3.17 2.40
CA CYS A 125 -7.61 1.81 2.82
C CYS A 125 -8.84 1.30 2.08
N SER A 126 -9.91 2.10 1.99
CA SER A 126 -11.13 1.72 1.28
C SER A 126 -10.88 1.53 -0.22
N ASP A 127 -10.06 2.38 -0.84
CA ASP A 127 -9.69 2.28 -2.25
C ASP A 127 -8.87 1.02 -2.54
N ALA A 128 -7.94 0.66 -1.66
CA ALA A 128 -7.15 -0.57 -1.78
C ALA A 128 -8.05 -1.80 -1.72
N TYR A 129 -9.02 -1.82 -0.79
CA TYR A 129 -10.01 -2.88 -0.67
C TYR A 129 -10.89 -2.98 -1.92
N ASN A 130 -11.47 -1.86 -2.38
CA ASN A 130 -12.38 -1.83 -3.53
C ASN A 130 -11.70 -2.20 -4.86
N LYS A 131 -10.44 -1.81 -5.05
CA LYS A 131 -9.70 -2.14 -6.29
C LYS A 131 -9.52 -3.63 -6.44
N TRP A 132 -9.24 -4.34 -5.35
CA TRP A 132 -9.11 -5.78 -5.40
C TRP A 132 -10.47 -6.46 -5.62
N THR A 133 -11.52 -6.06 -4.89
CA THR A 133 -12.86 -6.67 -5.04
C THR A 133 -13.39 -6.53 -6.47
N THR A 134 -13.17 -5.38 -7.10
CA THR A 134 -13.69 -5.10 -8.45
C THR A 134 -12.81 -5.64 -9.57
N ALA A 135 -11.48 -5.70 -9.40
CA ALA A 135 -10.58 -6.15 -10.45
C ALA A 135 -10.30 -7.67 -10.44
N GLY A 136 -10.37 -8.31 -9.27
CA GLY A 136 -9.92 -9.70 -9.09
C GLY A 136 -11.02 -10.74 -9.28
N TYR A 137 -12.23 -10.47 -8.78
CA TYR A 137 -13.25 -11.52 -8.64
C TYR A 137 -13.85 -11.94 -10.00
N ASP A 138 -14.29 -10.98 -10.81
CA ASP A 138 -14.94 -11.26 -12.09
C ASP A 138 -13.98 -11.89 -13.10
N LEU A 139 -12.72 -11.44 -13.12
CA LEU A 139 -11.72 -11.93 -14.07
C LEU A 139 -11.20 -13.32 -13.70
N ILE A 140 -10.98 -13.60 -12.41
CA ILE A 140 -10.48 -14.91 -11.96
C ILE A 140 -11.59 -15.96 -12.02
N GLN A 141 -12.84 -15.64 -11.67
CA GLN A 141 -13.96 -16.57 -11.87
C GLN A 141 -14.19 -16.90 -13.35
N TYR A 142 -14.16 -15.89 -14.22
CA TYR A 142 -14.30 -16.11 -15.66
C TYR A 142 -13.21 -17.05 -16.21
N MET A 143 -11.95 -16.79 -15.84
CA MET A 143 -10.81 -17.59 -16.30
C MET A 143 -10.77 -19.02 -15.72
N GLN A 144 -11.24 -19.24 -14.49
CA GLN A 144 -11.19 -20.55 -13.82
C GLN A 144 -12.45 -21.41 -14.00
N GLN A 145 -13.63 -20.80 -14.15
CA GLN A 145 -14.92 -21.52 -14.19
C GLN A 145 -15.58 -21.53 -15.57
N GLY A 146 -15.13 -20.71 -16.53
CA GLY A 146 -15.63 -20.74 -17.92
C GLY A 146 -17.13 -20.48 -18.09
N ILE A 147 -17.78 -19.81 -17.14
CA ILE A 147 -19.23 -19.56 -17.19
C ILE A 147 -19.48 -18.28 -17.99
N GLU A 148 -19.89 -18.44 -19.25
CA GLU A 148 -20.58 -17.39 -20.00
C GLU A 148 -21.98 -17.15 -19.37
N LYS A 149 -22.40 -15.87 -19.35
CA LYS A 149 -23.79 -15.51 -19.04
C LYS A 149 -24.74 -15.98 -20.12
#